data_AF-B1IA96-F1
#
_entry.id   AF-B1IA96-F1
#
_cell.length_a   1.000
_cell.length_b   1.000
_cell.length_c   1.000
_cell.angle_alpha   90.00
_cell.angle_beta   90.00
_cell.angle_gamma   90.00
#
_symmetry.space_group_name_H-M   'P 1'
#
loop_
_entity.id
_entity.type
_entity.pdbx_description
1 polymer ?
#
loop_
_entity_poly.entity_id
_entity_poly.type
_entity_poly.pdbx_seq_one_letter_code
_entity_poly.pdbx_strand_id
1 'polypeptide(L)'
;MIYVEDRLAKYILEFVITHSGSENLKQNLVVRYIPGGANQIICNNILNSSYLDSDNHYFWLDGDQNTNVSESNNLMNYLENGVVISDKIPESDNKNLDDIIKLITGCPIKFNVSGNKGQKNNIELIAKQRSFIDYWAKYVSYLPFPTPEFFLANLCNSVDREGYDFSKDGNGKEYFRKKTQVALGIENITSEDIFQEQRRAVSKIQPESSMFQCIKEKLEALF
;
A
#
# COMPACT_ATOMS: atom_id res chain seq x y z
N MET A 1 -7.83 -7.91 9.15
CA MET A 1 -6.39 -8.16 8.90
C MET A 1 -5.90 -7.13 7.91
N ILE A 2 -4.74 -6.51 8.15
CA ILE A 2 -4.12 -5.55 7.24
C ILE A 2 -2.79 -6.14 6.75
N TYR A 3 -2.62 -6.21 5.44
CA TYR A 3 -1.38 -6.59 4.79
C TYR A 3 -0.67 -5.36 4.25
N VAL A 4 0.63 -5.27 4.50
CA VAL A 4 1.52 -4.22 3.97
C VAL A 4 2.70 -4.85 3.22
N GLU A 5 3.44 -4.04 2.46
CA GLU A 5 4.53 -4.52 1.62
C GLU A 5 5.75 -4.99 2.43
N ASP A 6 6.12 -4.25 3.47
CA ASP A 6 7.38 -4.52 4.17
C ASP A 6 7.28 -4.46 5.70
N ARG A 7 8.41 -4.80 6.33
CA ARG A 7 8.57 -4.83 7.79
C ARG A 7 8.46 -3.45 8.43
N LEU A 8 8.85 -2.38 7.73
CA LEU A 8 8.86 -1.03 8.25
C LEU A 8 7.46 -0.42 8.24
N ALA A 9 6.72 -0.56 7.14
CA ALA A 9 5.30 -0.23 7.05
C ALA A 9 4.52 -0.91 8.18
N LYS A 10 4.77 -2.22 8.38
CA LYS A 10 4.14 -2.98 9.46
C LYS A 10 4.43 -2.35 10.82
N TYR A 11 5.70 -2.06 11.08
CA TYR A 11 6.12 -1.53 12.38
C TYR A 11 5.54 -0.13 12.66
N ILE A 12 5.42 0.72 11.64
CA ILE A 12 4.78 2.03 11.75
C ILE A 12 3.29 1.88 12.10
N LEU A 13 2.54 1.01 11.40
CA LEU A 13 1.13 0.81 11.68
C LEU A 13 0.90 0.21 13.08
N GLU A 14 1.70 -0.79 13.47
CA GLU A 14 1.65 -1.38 14.82
C GLU A 14 1.95 -0.32 15.90
N PHE A 15 2.90 0.59 15.63
CA PHE A 15 3.18 1.72 16.51
C PHE A 15 1.96 2.64 16.65
N VAL A 16 1.33 3.05 15.54
CA VAL A 16 0.12 3.90 15.57
C VAL A 16 -1.01 3.22 16.31
N ILE A 17 -1.31 1.95 16.02
CA ILE A 17 -2.35 1.17 16.70
C ILE A 17 -2.10 1.16 18.21
N THR A 18 -0.86 0.85 18.62
CA THR A 18 -0.47 0.75 20.04
C THR A 18 -0.62 2.08 20.78
N HIS A 19 -0.28 3.20 20.14
CA HIS A 19 -0.24 4.52 20.75
C HIS A 19 -1.47 5.38 20.44
N SER A 20 -2.45 4.86 19.70
CA SER A 20 -3.67 5.59 19.28
C SER A 20 -4.63 5.94 20.42
N GLY A 21 -4.48 5.26 21.57
CA GLY A 21 -5.46 5.26 22.65
C GLY A 21 -6.75 4.48 22.34
N SER A 22 -6.89 3.92 21.13
CA SER A 22 -8.09 3.21 20.70
C SER A 22 -7.98 1.72 20.99
N GLU A 23 -8.75 1.25 21.96
CA GLU A 23 -8.82 -0.17 22.32
C GLU A 23 -9.43 -1.00 21.19
N ASN A 24 -10.35 -0.41 20.43
CA ASN A 24 -10.96 -1.04 19.25
C ASN A 24 -9.90 -1.41 18.21
N LEU A 25 -8.98 -0.49 17.90
CA LEU A 25 -7.90 -0.76 16.95
C LEU A 25 -6.99 -1.89 17.45
N LYS A 26 -6.62 -1.88 18.74
CA LYS A 26 -5.72 -2.88 19.34
C LYS A 26 -6.30 -4.29 19.32
N GLN A 27 -7.60 -4.42 19.57
CA GLN A 27 -8.26 -5.72 19.69
C GLN A 27 -8.66 -6.32 18.35
N ASN A 28 -9.02 -5.47 17.37
CA ASN A 28 -9.62 -5.93 16.12
C ASN A 28 -8.69 -5.86 14.90
N LEU A 29 -7.54 -5.17 14.99
CA LEU A 29 -6.58 -5.10 13.89
C LEU A 29 -5.35 -5.95 14.15
N VAL A 30 -4.96 -6.70 13.12
CA VAL A 30 -3.70 -7.42 13.04
C VAL A 30 -3.01 -7.00 11.76
N VAL A 31 -1.76 -6.55 11.87
CA VAL A 31 -0.94 -6.12 10.74
C VAL A 31 0.08 -7.21 10.39
N ARG A 32 0.17 -7.57 9.11
CA ARG A 32 1.16 -8.50 8.58
C ARG A 32 1.85 -7.87 7.37
N TYR A 33 3.11 -8.19 7.16
CA TYR A 33 3.77 -7.83 5.91
C TYR A 33 3.80 -9.05 4.99
N ILE A 34 3.76 -8.82 3.69
CA ILE A 34 3.89 -9.86 2.67
C ILE A 34 5.20 -9.61 1.92
N PRO A 35 6.20 -10.50 2.00
CA PRO A 35 7.44 -10.32 1.27
C PRO A 35 7.19 -10.38 -0.24
N GLY A 36 7.72 -9.39 -0.96
CA GLY A 36 7.54 -9.22 -2.39
C GLY A 36 7.28 -7.75 -2.69
N GLY A 37 7.65 -7.28 -3.89
CA GLY A 37 7.28 -5.91 -4.27
C GLY A 37 5.78 -5.78 -4.53
N ALA A 38 5.26 -4.55 -4.52
CA ALA A 38 3.87 -4.20 -4.83
C ALA A 38 3.23 -5.06 -5.95
N ASN A 39 3.88 -5.15 -7.12
CA ASN A 39 3.36 -5.93 -8.25
C ASN A 39 3.13 -7.42 -7.91
N GLN A 40 4.03 -8.02 -7.13
CA GLN A 40 3.88 -9.42 -6.71
C GLN A 40 2.70 -9.58 -5.73
N ILE A 41 2.54 -8.63 -4.82
CA ILE A 41 1.41 -8.61 -3.87
C ILE A 41 0.09 -8.44 -4.63
N ILE A 42 0.04 -7.53 -5.60
CA ILE A 42 -1.14 -7.30 -6.45
C ILE A 42 -1.49 -8.57 -7.24
N CYS A 43 -0.54 -9.11 -8.00
CA CYS A 43 -0.78 -10.22 -8.91
C CYS A 43 -1.08 -11.56 -8.20
N ASN A 44 -0.55 -11.76 -6.98
CA ASN A 44 -0.69 -13.04 -6.28
C ASN A 44 -1.62 -12.95 -5.08
N ASN A 45 -1.49 -11.94 -4.23
CA ASN A 45 -2.22 -11.90 -2.97
C ASN A 45 -3.58 -11.23 -3.16
N ILE A 46 -3.60 -10.00 -3.69
CA ILE A 46 -4.85 -9.25 -3.90
C ILE A 46 -5.75 -9.97 -4.90
N LEU A 47 -5.18 -10.43 -6.02
CA LEU A 47 -5.93 -11.19 -7.03
C LEU A 47 -6.55 -12.48 -6.48
N ASN A 48 -5.80 -13.25 -5.67
CA ASN A 48 -6.37 -14.47 -5.09
C ASN A 48 -7.42 -14.15 -4.02
N SER A 49 -7.21 -13.11 -3.21
CA SER A 49 -8.20 -12.67 -2.23
C SER A 49 -9.52 -12.22 -2.89
N SER A 50 -9.44 -11.59 -4.07
CA SER A 50 -10.64 -11.20 -4.82
C SER A 50 -11.43 -12.40 -5.33
N TYR A 51 -10.77 -13.52 -5.64
CA TYR A 51 -11.48 -14.75 -6.05
C TYR A 51 -12.12 -15.50 -4.89
N LEU A 52 -11.52 -15.38 -3.70
CA LEU A 52 -11.99 -16.06 -2.50
C LEU A 52 -13.03 -15.24 -1.72
N ASP A 53 -13.37 -14.05 -2.20
CA ASP A 53 -14.24 -13.07 -1.53
C ASP A 53 -13.86 -12.91 -0.05
N SER A 54 -12.56 -12.74 0.18
CA SER A 54 -11.97 -12.80 1.51
C SER A 54 -12.26 -11.51 2.27
N ASP A 55 -13.44 -11.41 2.86
CA ASP A 55 -13.82 -10.28 3.71
C ASP A 55 -12.80 -10.06 4.84
N ASN A 56 -12.63 -8.80 5.25
CA ASN A 56 -11.71 -8.37 6.31
C ASN A 56 -10.20 -8.53 6.01
N HIS A 57 -9.80 -8.68 4.74
CA HIS A 57 -8.39 -8.66 4.32
C HIS A 57 -8.07 -7.39 3.54
N TYR A 58 -7.57 -6.39 4.26
CA TYR A 58 -7.18 -5.10 3.70
C TYR A 58 -5.72 -5.13 3.25
N PHE A 59 -5.40 -4.43 2.18
CA PHE A 59 -4.06 -4.26 1.65
C PHE A 59 -3.69 -2.78 1.64
N TRP A 60 -2.63 -2.43 2.35
CA TRP A 60 -2.11 -1.07 2.43
C TRP A 60 -0.75 -1.05 1.72
N LEU A 61 -0.75 -0.52 0.50
CA LEU A 61 0.44 -0.39 -0.34
C LEU A 61 1.18 0.91 -0.02
N ASP A 62 2.43 1.01 -0.47
CA ASP A 62 3.21 2.24 -0.36
C ASP A 62 2.54 3.37 -1.16
N GLY A 63 2.68 4.61 -0.69
CA GLY A 63 2.00 5.76 -1.30
C GLY A 63 2.48 6.05 -2.72
N ASP A 64 3.72 5.67 -3.06
CA ASP A 64 4.27 5.80 -4.41
C ASP A 64 3.66 4.80 -5.43
N GLN A 65 2.93 3.79 -4.95
CA GLN A 65 2.17 2.86 -5.79
C GLN A 65 0.80 3.41 -6.20
N ASN A 66 0.38 4.55 -5.66
CA ASN A 66 -0.90 5.16 -6.01
C ASN A 66 -0.82 5.76 -7.43
N THR A 67 -1.63 5.24 -8.34
CA THR A 67 -1.68 5.69 -9.74
C THR A 67 -2.49 6.97 -9.94
N ASN A 68 -3.00 7.58 -8.86
CA ASN A 68 -3.83 8.79 -8.88
C ASN A 68 -5.03 8.66 -9.82
N VAL A 69 -5.76 7.55 -9.66
CA VAL A 69 -6.95 7.20 -10.46
C VAL A 69 -7.94 8.36 -10.58
N SER A 70 -8.13 9.14 -9.51
CA SER A 70 -9.02 10.32 -9.48
C SER A 70 -8.64 11.42 -10.47
N GLU A 71 -7.38 11.46 -10.92
CA GLU A 71 -6.86 12.43 -11.89
C GLU A 71 -6.91 11.90 -13.33
N SER A 72 -7.28 10.62 -13.52
CA SER A 72 -7.33 9.99 -14.83
C SER A 72 -8.60 10.35 -15.60
N ASN A 73 -8.45 11.16 -16.65
CA ASN A 73 -9.54 11.48 -17.59
C ASN A 73 -10.22 10.23 -18.17
N ASN A 74 -9.48 9.12 -18.33
CA ASN A 74 -10.01 7.87 -18.88
C ASN A 74 -10.90 7.10 -17.90
N LEU A 75 -10.80 7.41 -16.60
CA LEU A 75 -11.52 6.69 -15.55
C LEU A 75 -12.59 7.53 -14.86
N MET A 76 -12.61 8.86 -15.08
CA MET A 76 -13.53 9.78 -14.40
C MET A 76 -14.99 9.33 -14.42
N ASN A 77 -15.46 8.75 -15.52
CA ASN A 77 -16.84 8.29 -15.66
C ASN A 77 -17.15 7.00 -14.86
N TYR A 78 -16.13 6.29 -14.40
CA TYR A 78 -16.24 5.04 -13.65
C TYR A 78 -16.02 5.22 -12.14
N LEU A 79 -15.81 6.46 -11.69
CA LEU A 79 -15.48 6.76 -10.30
C LEU A 79 -16.71 6.89 -9.42
N GLU A 80 -16.58 6.41 -8.19
CA GLU A 80 -17.43 6.75 -7.06
C GLU A 80 -16.53 6.99 -5.85
N ASN A 81 -16.66 8.15 -5.19
CA ASN A 81 -15.81 8.53 -4.05
C ASN A 81 -14.28 8.40 -4.30
N GLY A 82 -13.84 8.65 -5.54
CA GLY A 82 -12.42 8.62 -5.91
C GLY A 82 -11.84 7.24 -6.24
N VAL A 83 -12.66 6.19 -6.25
CA VAL A 83 -12.25 4.83 -6.67
C VAL A 83 -13.10 4.34 -7.85
N VAL A 84 -12.53 3.45 -8.68
CA VAL A 84 -13.28 2.84 -9.80
C VAL A 84 -14.17 1.74 -9.26
N ILE A 85 -15.47 1.79 -9.58
CA ILE A 85 -16.44 0.75 -9.22
C ILE A 85 -16.95 0.08 -10.49
N SER A 86 -17.04 -1.25 -10.48
CA SER A 86 -17.37 -2.02 -11.69
C SER A 86 -18.78 -1.70 -12.22
N ASP A 87 -19.74 -1.40 -11.33
CA ASP A 87 -21.11 -1.01 -11.68
C ASP A 87 -21.21 0.27 -12.53
N LYS A 88 -20.20 1.15 -12.48
CA LYS A 88 -20.14 2.35 -13.32
C LYS A 88 -19.57 2.08 -14.71
N ILE A 89 -18.98 0.92 -14.94
CA ILE A 89 -18.40 0.54 -16.24
C ILE A 89 -19.51 -0.11 -17.09
N PRO A 90 -19.95 0.51 -18.19
CA PRO A 90 -21.00 -0.06 -19.04
C PRO A 90 -20.52 -1.32 -19.75
N GLU A 91 -21.44 -2.21 -20.13
CA GLU A 91 -21.10 -3.47 -20.81
C GLU A 91 -20.35 -3.26 -22.14
N SER A 92 -20.60 -2.14 -22.82
CA SER A 92 -19.90 -1.74 -24.05
C SER A 92 -18.38 -1.59 -23.86
N ASP A 93 -17.94 -1.34 -22.62
CA ASP A 93 -16.55 -1.16 -22.25
C ASP A 93 -15.91 -2.41 -21.63
N ASN A 94 -16.62 -3.55 -21.60
CA ASN A 94 -16.08 -4.83 -21.12
C ASN A 94 -14.76 -5.23 -21.81
N LYS A 95 -14.58 -4.84 -23.08
CA LYS A 95 -13.34 -5.09 -23.83
C LYS A 95 -12.12 -4.32 -23.30
N ASN A 96 -12.34 -3.26 -22.52
CA ASN A 96 -11.31 -2.38 -21.98
C ASN A 96 -10.95 -2.71 -20.51
N LEU A 97 -11.54 -3.76 -19.91
CA LEU A 97 -11.34 -4.06 -18.49
C LEU A 97 -9.88 -4.31 -18.12
N ASP A 98 -9.09 -4.94 -18.99
CA ASP A 98 -7.65 -5.13 -18.76
C ASP A 98 -6.90 -3.80 -18.67
N ASP A 99 -7.25 -2.82 -19.51
CA ASP A 99 -6.64 -1.49 -19.50
C ASP A 99 -7.07 -0.70 -18.26
N ILE A 100 -8.36 -0.79 -17.88
CA ILE A 100 -8.87 -0.19 -16.65
C ILE A 100 -8.12 -0.76 -15.44
N ILE A 101 -7.99 -2.08 -15.35
CA ILE A 101 -7.26 -2.76 -14.27
C ILE A 101 -5.78 -2.33 -14.24
N LYS A 102 -5.15 -2.20 -15.40
CA LYS A 102 -3.78 -1.73 -15.49
C LYS A 102 -3.63 -0.28 -15.02
N LEU A 103 -4.61 0.58 -15.31
CA LEU A 103 -4.61 1.97 -14.86
C LEU A 103 -4.81 2.09 -13.35
N ILE A 104 -5.70 1.29 -12.74
CA ILE A 104 -5.92 1.34 -11.29
C ILE A 104 -4.79 0.72 -10.47
N THR A 105 -4.12 -0.31 -11.01
CA THR A 105 -3.08 -1.05 -10.26
C THR A 105 -1.64 -0.68 -10.64
N GLY A 106 -1.44 0.00 -11.76
CA GLY A 106 -0.12 0.28 -12.32
C GLY A 106 0.57 -0.93 -12.95
N CYS A 107 -0.05 -2.12 -12.94
CA CYS A 107 0.55 -3.34 -13.46
C CYS A 107 -0.44 -4.19 -14.28
N PRO A 108 0.01 -4.96 -15.27
CA PRO A 108 -0.85 -5.89 -15.98
C PRO A 108 -1.14 -7.13 -15.13
N ILE A 109 -2.42 -7.49 -14.98
CA ILE A 109 -2.85 -8.65 -14.19
C ILE A 109 -3.34 -9.75 -15.12
N LYS A 110 -2.88 -10.99 -14.89
CA LYS A 110 -3.30 -12.15 -15.67
C LYS A 110 -4.40 -12.94 -14.95
N PHE A 111 -5.61 -12.87 -15.48
CA PHE A 111 -6.75 -13.64 -14.99
C PHE A 111 -6.78 -15.05 -15.61
N ASN A 112 -6.67 -16.08 -14.77
CA ASN A 112 -6.81 -17.47 -15.18
C ASN A 112 -8.31 -17.84 -15.23
N VAL A 113 -8.76 -18.30 -16.39
CA VAL A 113 -10.16 -18.71 -16.63
C VAL A 113 -10.20 -20.09 -17.27
N SER A 114 -11.35 -20.76 -17.13
CA SER A 114 -11.61 -22.01 -17.84
C SER A 114 -11.61 -21.79 -19.36
N GLY A 115 -11.27 -22.86 -20.09
CA GLY A 115 -11.32 -22.87 -21.53
C GLY A 115 -11.59 -24.27 -22.05
N ASN A 116 -12.23 -24.35 -23.21
CA ASN A 116 -12.47 -25.62 -23.90
C ASN A 116 -11.92 -25.50 -25.33
N LYS A 117 -11.14 -26.49 -25.78
CA LYS A 117 -10.55 -26.53 -27.13
C LYS A 117 -9.79 -25.24 -27.54
N GLY A 118 -9.09 -24.60 -26.60
CA GLY A 118 -8.32 -23.38 -26.86
C GLY A 118 -9.14 -22.08 -26.89
N GLN A 119 -10.45 -22.13 -26.67
CA GLN A 119 -11.28 -20.93 -26.52
C GLN A 119 -11.41 -20.52 -25.05
N LYS A 120 -11.10 -19.26 -24.77
CA LYS A 120 -11.19 -18.63 -23.46
C LYS A 120 -12.65 -18.37 -23.09
N ASN A 121 -13.05 -18.68 -21.86
CA ASN A 121 -14.37 -18.30 -21.34
C ASN A 121 -14.42 -16.80 -21.03
N ASN A 122 -14.93 -16.00 -21.97
CA ASN A 122 -14.99 -14.54 -21.84
C ASN A 122 -15.99 -14.06 -20.78
N ILE A 123 -17.07 -14.82 -20.54
CA ILE A 123 -18.06 -14.48 -19.50
C ILE A 123 -17.40 -14.59 -18.13
N GLU A 124 -16.67 -15.68 -17.88
CA GLU A 124 -15.91 -15.88 -16.64
C GLU A 124 -14.82 -14.82 -16.47
N LEU A 125 -14.14 -14.43 -17.56
CA LEU A 125 -13.11 -13.40 -17.52
C LEU A 125 -13.68 -12.05 -17.08
N ILE A 126 -14.75 -11.60 -17.72
CA ILE A 126 -15.40 -10.31 -17.42
C ILE A 126 -15.87 -10.30 -15.96
N ALA A 127 -16.50 -11.39 -15.50
CA ALA A 127 -16.94 -11.52 -14.12
C ALA A 127 -15.78 -11.40 -13.12
N LYS A 128 -14.66 -12.09 -13.37
CA LYS A 128 -13.46 -12.03 -12.52
C LYS A 128 -12.80 -10.65 -12.51
N GLN A 129 -12.74 -9.98 -13.66
CA GLN A 129 -12.18 -8.63 -13.76
C GLN A 129 -13.04 -7.61 -13.00
N ARG A 130 -14.36 -7.66 -13.15
CA ARG A 130 -15.29 -6.78 -12.43
C ARG A 130 -15.23 -7.00 -10.92
N SER A 131 -15.26 -8.26 -10.49
CA SER A 131 -15.08 -8.64 -9.08
C SER A 131 -13.73 -8.14 -8.51
N PHE A 132 -12.66 -8.22 -9.28
CA PHE A 132 -11.36 -7.67 -8.87
C PHE A 132 -11.39 -6.15 -8.70
N ILE A 133 -12.05 -5.42 -9.61
CA ILE A 133 -12.20 -3.96 -9.51
C ILE A 133 -12.95 -3.58 -8.21
N ASP A 134 -14.04 -4.26 -7.90
CA ASP A 134 -14.81 -3.97 -6.69
C ASP A 134 -14.05 -4.35 -5.42
N TYR A 135 -13.34 -5.49 -5.45
CA TYR A 135 -12.45 -5.89 -4.35
C TYR A 135 -11.35 -4.86 -4.12
N TRP A 136 -10.71 -4.38 -5.20
CA TRP A 136 -9.68 -3.34 -5.15
C TRP A 136 -10.20 -2.08 -4.47
N ALA A 137 -11.34 -1.58 -4.94
CA ALA A 137 -11.96 -0.36 -4.42
C ALA A 137 -12.31 -0.46 -2.93
N LYS A 138 -12.70 -1.64 -2.46
CA LYS A 138 -13.12 -1.87 -1.07
C LYS A 138 -11.97 -2.14 -0.11
N TYR A 139 -10.96 -2.90 -0.55
CA TYR A 139 -9.97 -3.49 0.36
C TYR A 139 -8.55 -2.98 0.16
N VAL A 140 -8.28 -2.23 -0.91
CA VAL A 140 -6.94 -1.69 -1.18
C VAL A 140 -6.90 -0.20 -0.86
N SER A 141 -5.92 0.20 -0.06
CA SER A 141 -5.62 1.59 0.27
C SER A 141 -4.11 1.81 0.20
N TYR A 142 -3.70 3.08 0.27
CA TYR A 142 -2.30 3.47 0.27
C TYR A 142 -1.92 4.14 1.58
N LEU A 143 -0.64 4.00 1.96
CA LEU A 143 -0.04 4.76 3.03
C LEU A 143 -0.06 6.27 2.68
N PRO A 144 -0.26 7.17 3.67
CA PRO A 144 -0.33 8.62 3.44
C PRO A 144 1.04 9.28 3.21
N PHE A 145 2.02 8.50 2.78
CA PHE A 145 3.39 8.94 2.49
C PHE A 145 3.98 8.05 1.39
N PRO A 146 4.98 8.54 0.61
CA PRO A 146 5.52 7.81 -0.54
C PRO A 146 6.06 6.43 -0.18
N THR A 147 7.00 6.37 0.76
CA THR A 147 7.54 5.13 1.31
C THR A 147 7.74 5.27 2.83
N PRO A 148 7.70 4.17 3.60
CA PRO A 148 7.99 4.17 5.03
C PRO A 148 9.35 4.80 5.36
N GLU A 149 10.39 4.50 4.60
CA GLU A 149 11.74 5.06 4.80
C GLU A 149 11.77 6.57 4.58
N PHE A 150 11.17 7.06 3.49
CA PHE A 150 11.18 8.48 3.18
C PHE A 150 10.46 9.29 4.26
N PHE A 151 9.34 8.77 4.75
CA PHE A 151 8.60 9.39 5.86
C PHE A 151 9.48 9.53 7.11
N LEU A 152 10.09 8.43 7.57
CA LEU A 152 10.91 8.45 8.79
C LEU A 152 12.20 9.24 8.63
N ALA A 153 12.78 9.25 7.44
CA ALA A 153 13.98 10.03 7.13
C ALA A 153 13.69 11.52 7.23
N ASN A 154 12.60 12.00 6.64
CA ASN A 154 12.17 13.40 6.77
C ASN A 154 11.86 13.78 8.22
N LEU A 155 11.16 12.90 8.94
CA LEU A 155 10.85 13.10 10.35
C LEU A 155 12.15 13.25 11.18
N CYS A 156 13.10 12.33 11.02
CA CYS A 156 14.37 12.42 11.75
C CYS A 156 15.18 13.65 11.37
N ASN A 157 15.30 13.95 10.07
CA ASN A 157 16.03 15.12 9.59
C ASN A 157 15.46 16.42 10.19
N SER A 158 14.13 16.50 10.34
CA SER A 158 13.45 17.63 10.95
C SER A 158 13.65 17.69 12.47
N VAL A 159 13.41 16.59 13.18
CA VAL A 159 13.51 16.52 14.65
C VAL A 159 14.94 16.72 15.14
N ASP A 160 15.90 16.07 14.49
CA ASP A 160 17.32 16.09 14.86
C ASP A 160 18.06 17.30 14.27
N ARG A 161 17.42 18.06 13.37
CA ARG A 161 17.99 19.23 12.67
C ARG A 161 19.28 18.91 11.91
N GLU A 162 19.30 17.78 11.21
CA GLU A 162 20.48 17.28 10.53
C GLU A 162 20.80 18.02 9.22
N GLY A 163 19.82 18.69 8.62
CA GLY A 163 20.02 19.48 7.40
C GLY A 163 20.34 18.63 6.17
N TYR A 164 19.90 17.37 6.15
CA TYR A 164 20.06 16.47 5.01
C TYR A 164 19.21 16.93 3.82
N ASP A 165 19.79 16.90 2.61
CA ASP A 165 19.13 17.22 1.35
C ASP A 165 18.62 15.95 0.66
N PHE A 166 17.29 15.84 0.55
CA PHE A 166 16.61 14.71 -0.09
C PHE A 166 16.49 14.83 -1.62
N SER A 167 17.02 15.88 -2.25
CA SER A 167 16.93 16.11 -3.71
C SER A 167 17.45 14.93 -4.55
N LYS A 168 18.40 14.14 -4.01
CA LYS A 168 18.98 12.94 -4.65
C LYS A 168 18.62 11.63 -3.95
N ASP A 169 17.75 11.67 -2.93
CA ASP A 169 17.39 10.54 -2.09
C ASP A 169 15.86 10.48 -1.90
N GLY A 170 15.15 10.34 -3.01
CA GLY A 170 13.68 10.41 -3.05
C GLY A 170 12.96 9.30 -2.30
N ASN A 171 13.67 8.29 -1.78
CA ASN A 171 13.12 7.20 -0.97
C ASN A 171 13.72 7.12 0.45
N GLY A 172 14.64 8.02 0.83
CA GLY A 172 15.25 8.07 2.16
C GLY A 172 16.20 6.91 2.51
N LYS A 173 16.59 6.08 1.53
CA LYS A 173 17.48 4.93 1.78
C LYS A 173 18.91 5.37 2.07
N GLU A 174 19.42 6.37 1.35
CA GLU A 174 20.78 6.85 1.59
C GLU A 174 20.91 7.57 2.94
N TYR A 175 19.86 8.27 3.36
CA TYR A 175 19.76 8.85 4.70
C TYR A 175 19.97 7.79 5.78
N PHE A 176 19.17 6.72 5.78
CA PHE A 176 19.29 5.68 6.80
C PHE A 176 20.58 4.87 6.69
N ARG A 177 21.08 4.65 5.48
CA ARG A 177 22.39 4.02 5.27
C ARG A 177 23.50 4.81 5.97
N LYS A 178 23.60 6.12 5.71
CA LYS A 178 24.60 7.00 6.34
C LYS A 178 24.42 7.10 7.86
N LYS A 179 23.18 7.28 8.32
CA LYS A 179 22.86 7.37 9.75
C LYS A 179 23.28 6.10 10.50
N THR A 180 23.02 4.93 9.92
CA THR A 180 23.40 3.63 10.48
C THR A 180 24.92 3.46 10.52
N GLN A 181 25.64 3.81 9.43
CA GLN A 181 27.10 3.76 9.39
C GLN A 181 27.73 4.61 10.49
N VAL A 182 27.23 5.85 10.67
CA VAL A 182 27.70 6.76 11.73
C VAL A 182 27.39 6.19 13.12
N ALA A 183 26.17 5.68 13.33
CA ALA A 183 25.75 5.15 14.62
C ALA A 183 26.52 3.89 15.06
N LEU A 184 26.91 3.04 14.10
CA LEU A 184 27.64 1.80 14.37
C LEU A 184 29.17 1.95 14.24
N GLY A 185 29.66 3.01 13.62
CA GLY A 185 31.09 3.22 13.36
C GLY A 185 31.68 2.20 12.36
N ILE A 186 30.86 1.63 11.48
CA ILE A 186 31.28 0.65 10.46
C ILE A 186 30.73 1.03 9.08
N GLU A 187 31.50 0.73 8.02
CA GLU A 187 31.05 0.98 6.64
C GLU A 187 30.14 -0.13 6.11
N ASN A 188 30.47 -1.38 6.44
CA ASN A 188 29.73 -2.56 6.00
C ASN A 188 28.56 -2.83 6.94
N ILE A 189 27.42 -2.23 6.62
CA ILE A 189 26.16 -2.42 7.34
C ILE A 189 25.24 -3.39 6.58
N THR A 190 24.39 -4.08 7.32
CA THR A 190 23.38 -5.00 6.78
C THR A 190 22.00 -4.32 6.70
N SER A 191 21.06 -4.96 6.00
CA SER A 191 19.66 -4.51 5.99
C SER A 191 19.01 -4.58 7.36
N GLU A 192 19.43 -5.50 8.23
CA GLU A 192 18.91 -5.58 9.60
C GLU A 192 19.44 -4.43 10.45
N ASP A 193 20.69 -4.01 10.28
CA ASP A 193 21.25 -2.84 10.97
C ASP A 193 20.46 -1.57 10.62
N ILE A 194 20.19 -1.37 9.33
CA ILE A 194 19.36 -0.27 8.83
C ILE A 194 17.97 -0.33 9.44
N PHE A 195 17.34 -1.51 9.46
CA PHE A 195 16.01 -1.68 10.02
C PHE A 195 15.96 -1.34 11.51
N GLN A 196 16.97 -1.71 12.30
CA GLN A 196 17.00 -1.33 13.72
C GLN A 196 17.10 0.18 13.92
N GLU A 197 17.85 0.88 13.07
CA GLU A 197 17.91 2.35 13.11
C GLU A 197 16.58 2.99 12.69
N GLN A 198 15.91 2.45 11.67
CA GLN A 198 14.56 2.86 11.28
C GLN A 198 13.54 2.63 12.41
N ARG A 199 13.63 1.53 13.15
CA ARG A 199 12.77 1.28 14.32
C ARG A 199 12.95 2.32 15.43
N ARG A 200 14.17 2.81 15.64
CA ARG A 200 14.43 3.93 16.55
C ARG A 200 13.81 5.23 16.02
N ALA A 201 13.82 5.45 14.71
CA ALA A 201 13.16 6.60 14.11
C ALA A 201 11.64 6.61 14.35
N VAL A 202 10.99 5.44 14.36
CA VAL A 202 9.53 5.33 14.62
C VAL A 202 9.14 5.90 15.99
N SER A 203 9.99 5.80 17.02
CA SER A 203 9.66 6.37 18.34
C SER A 203 9.59 7.90 18.35
N LYS A 204 9.99 8.57 17.27
CA LYS A 204 9.88 10.02 17.11
C LYS A 204 8.51 10.46 16.59
N ILE A 205 7.69 9.53 16.09
CA ILE A 205 6.33 9.84 15.65
C ILE A 205 5.52 10.26 16.87
N GLN A 206 5.04 11.50 16.85
CA GLN A 206 4.20 12.02 17.93
C GLN A 206 2.71 11.74 17.67
N PRO A 207 1.92 11.36 18.69
CA PRO A 207 0.49 11.15 18.54
C PRO A 207 -0.26 12.36 17.97
N GLU A 208 0.12 13.57 18.32
CA GLU A 208 -0.47 14.81 17.83
C GLU A 208 -0.03 15.20 16.40
N SER A 209 0.93 14.49 15.82
CA SER A 209 1.37 14.78 14.44
C SER A 209 0.24 14.49 13.44
N SER A 210 0.14 15.34 12.42
CA SER A 210 -0.87 15.18 11.36
C SER A 210 -0.79 13.80 10.69
N MET A 211 0.42 13.27 10.52
CA MET A 211 0.63 11.96 9.93
C MET A 211 0.10 10.83 10.82
N PHE A 212 0.35 10.90 12.13
CA PHE A 212 -0.18 9.92 13.07
C PHE A 212 -1.72 9.92 13.06
N GLN A 213 -2.34 11.10 13.13
CA GLN A 213 -3.79 11.24 13.09
C GLN A 213 -4.37 10.74 11.77
N CYS A 214 -3.75 11.06 10.63
CA CYS A 214 -4.18 10.57 9.32
C CYS A 214 -4.16 9.03 9.24
N ILE A 215 -3.09 8.38 9.72
CA ILE A 215 -3.02 6.91 9.76
C ILE A 215 -4.11 6.37 10.71
N LYS A 216 -4.26 6.96 11.90
CA LYS A 216 -5.26 6.54 12.88
C LYS A 216 -6.68 6.61 12.30
N GLU A 217 -7.07 7.73 11.70
CA GLU A 217 -8.38 7.92 11.09
C GLU A 217 -8.64 6.89 9.97
N LYS A 218 -7.64 6.64 9.12
CA LYS A 218 -7.72 5.59 8.09
C LYS A 218 -7.90 4.19 8.66
N LEU A 219 -7.28 3.88 9.81
CA LEU A 219 -7.46 2.60 10.50
C LEU A 219 -8.84 2.49 11.17
N GLU A 220 -9.35 3.59 11.73
CA GLU A 220 -10.67 3.65 12.36
C GLU A 220 -11.80 3.53 11.33
N ALA A 221 -11.61 4.04 10.11
CA ALA A 221 -12.56 3.93 9.01
C ALA A 221 -12.73 2.50 8.45
N LEU A 222 -12.00 1.51 8.97
CA LEU A 222 -12.18 0.09 8.61
C LEU A 222 -13.36 -0.57 9.34
N PHE A 223 -13.98 0.12 10.29
CA PHE A 223 -15.08 -0.36 11.16
C PHE A 223 -16.40 0.34 10.88
#